data_AF-A0A7J9YZA6-F1
#
_entry.id   AF-A0A7J9YZA6-F1
#
_cell.length_a   1.000
_cell.length_b   1.000
_cell.length_c   1.000
_cell.angle_alpha   90.00
_cell.angle_beta   90.00
_cell.angle_gamma   90.00
#
_symmetry.space_group_name_H-M   'P 1'
#
loop_
_entity.id
_entity.type
_entity.pdbx_description
1 polymer ?
#
loop_
_entity_poly.entity_id
_entity_poly.type
_entity_poly.pdbx_seq_one_letter_code
_entity_poly.pdbx_strand_id
1 'polypeptide(L)'
;MSAELAASVVEAELGARPDQVFLEWGAEPIAAASIGQVHRAITTDGQAVAVKVQYPGAAEAIAADLANADLVFGSLALVYPGFDPAPVVAELKERIVEELDYHNEAANQQLFVDAYAGHPNISVPAVRHDLSTARVLTSELHVGATMA
;
A
#
# COMPACT_ATOMS: atom_id res chain seq x y z
N MET A 1 -4.22 10.11 -7.36
CA MET A 1 -5.47 9.96 -8.16
C MET A 1 -6.51 10.94 -7.65
N SER A 2 -7.62 11.15 -8.37
CA SER A 2 -8.71 12.00 -7.86
C SER A 2 -9.44 11.35 -6.69
N ALA A 3 -10.16 12.14 -5.90
CA ALA A 3 -10.97 11.65 -4.79
C ALA A 3 -12.05 10.66 -5.27
N GLU A 4 -12.65 10.90 -6.44
CA GLU A 4 -13.67 10.02 -7.02
C GLU A 4 -13.10 8.65 -7.41
N LEU A 5 -11.87 8.62 -7.94
CA LEU A 5 -11.18 7.38 -8.28
C LEU A 5 -10.81 6.57 -7.03
N ALA A 6 -10.36 7.24 -5.96
CA ALA A 6 -10.11 6.56 -4.69
C ALA A 6 -11.40 5.98 -4.10
N ALA A 7 -12.48 6.76 -4.14
CA ALA A 7 -13.80 6.33 -3.67
C ALA A 7 -14.33 5.12 -4.45
N SER A 8 -14.13 5.07 -5.77
CA SER A 8 -14.57 3.92 -6.59
C SER A 8 -13.79 2.65 -6.31
N VAL A 9 -12.49 2.74 -5.98
CA VAL A 9 -11.71 1.57 -5.52
C VAL A 9 -12.24 1.07 -4.19
N VAL A 10 -12.48 1.96 -3.23
CA VAL A 10 -13.07 1.60 -1.94
C VAL A 10 -14.44 0.94 -2.12
N GLU A 11 -15.29 1.48 -3.00
CA GLU A 11 -16.60 0.89 -3.31
C GLU A 11 -16.48 -0.51 -3.92
N ALA A 12 -15.53 -0.71 -4.84
CA ALA A 12 -15.31 -2.00 -5.46
C ALA A 12 -14.78 -3.06 -4.48
N GLU A 13 -13.93 -2.67 -3.52
CA GLU A 13 -13.31 -3.59 -2.57
C GLU A 13 -14.16 -3.84 -1.33
N LEU A 14 -14.80 -2.81 -0.77
CA LEU A 14 -15.57 -2.88 0.48
C LEU A 14 -17.09 -2.99 0.25
N GLY A 15 -17.54 -2.95 -1.01
CA GLY A 15 -18.92 -3.22 -1.42
C GLY A 15 -19.90 -2.05 -1.24
N ALA A 16 -19.44 -0.90 -0.75
CA ALA A 16 -20.24 0.31 -0.62
C ALA A 16 -19.34 1.56 -0.69
N ARG A 17 -19.94 2.71 -1.00
CA ARG A 17 -19.18 3.97 -1.09
C ARG A 17 -18.51 4.31 0.26
N PRO A 18 -17.38 5.04 0.27
CA PRO A 18 -16.69 5.39 1.51
C PRO A 18 -17.59 6.07 2.55
N ASP A 19 -18.52 6.93 2.11
CA ASP A 19 -19.49 7.63 2.97
C ASP A 19 -20.56 6.71 3.60
N GLN A 20 -20.62 5.46 3.18
CA GLN A 20 -21.48 4.41 3.76
C GLN A 20 -20.69 3.40 4.60
N VAL A 21 -19.41 3.19 4.28
CA VAL A 21 -18.50 2.30 5.01
C VAL A 21 -17.95 2.96 6.28
N PHE A 22 -17.63 4.25 6.19
CA PHE A 22 -17.04 5.03 7.27
C PHE A 22 -18.04 6.07 7.80
N LEU A 23 -17.94 6.39 9.09
CA LEU A 23 -18.68 7.49 9.70
C LEU A 23 -18.23 8.84 9.14
N GLU A 24 -16.93 9.00 8.90
CA GLU A 24 -16.35 10.14 8.20
C GLU A 24 -15.32 9.67 7.19
N TRP A 25 -15.32 10.24 5.98
CA TRP A 25 -14.34 9.97 4.93
C TRP A 25 -13.64 11.26 4.48
N GLY A 26 -12.32 11.30 4.59
CA GLY A 26 -11.49 12.38 4.06
C GLY A 26 -11.24 12.20 2.57
N ALA A 27 -11.96 12.95 1.73
CA ALA A 27 -11.82 12.89 0.28
C ALA A 27 -10.40 13.26 -0.20
N GLU A 28 -9.75 14.22 0.46
CA GLU A 28 -8.37 14.60 0.17
C GLU A 28 -7.38 13.61 0.83
N PRO A 29 -6.40 13.08 0.09
CA PRO A 29 -5.40 12.19 0.66
C PRO A 29 -4.48 12.97 1.61
N ILE A 30 -4.11 12.34 2.72
CA ILE A 30 -3.17 12.89 3.71
C ILE A 30 -1.72 12.52 3.42
N ALA A 31 -1.49 11.49 2.59
CA ALA A 31 -0.16 11.05 2.16
C ALA A 31 -0.23 10.31 0.81
N ALA A 32 0.88 10.32 0.08
CA ALA A 32 1.12 9.40 -1.03
C ALA A 32 1.86 8.15 -0.54
N ALA A 33 1.64 7.02 -1.19
CA ALA A 33 2.36 5.77 -0.99
C ALA A 33 2.93 5.27 -2.34
N SER A 34 3.76 4.21 -2.32
CA SER A 34 4.42 3.63 -3.50
C SER A 34 3.46 3.49 -4.70
N ILE A 35 2.41 2.67 -4.55
CA ILE A 35 1.43 2.38 -5.60
C ILE A 35 0.01 2.84 -5.24
N GLY A 36 -0.12 3.83 -4.34
CA GLY A 36 -1.42 4.27 -3.83
C GLY A 36 -1.34 5.59 -3.08
N GLN A 37 -2.42 5.91 -2.38
CA GLN A 37 -2.50 7.09 -1.52
C GLN A 37 -3.27 6.77 -0.25
N VAL A 38 -3.06 7.56 0.81
CA VAL A 38 -3.64 7.33 2.12
C VAL A 38 -4.67 8.41 2.44
N HIS A 39 -5.84 7.99 2.86
CA HIS A 39 -6.93 8.85 3.30
C HIS A 39 -7.14 8.70 4.80
N ARG A 40 -7.60 9.77 5.45
CA ARG A 40 -8.11 9.70 6.82
C ARG A 40 -9.58 9.30 6.80
N ALA A 41 -9.99 8.42 7.71
CA ALA A 41 -11.40 8.14 7.95
C ALA A 41 -11.70 7.97 9.45
N ILE A 42 -12.98 8.03 9.81
CA ILE A 42 -13.50 7.59 11.11
C ILE A 42 -14.41 6.40 10.86
N THR A 43 -14.14 5.27 11.52
CA THR A 43 -14.95 4.06 11.40
C THR A 43 -16.30 4.22 12.12
N THR A 44 -17.25 3.33 11.83
CA THR A 44 -18.59 3.36 12.46
C THR A 44 -18.57 3.14 13.97
N ASP A 45 -17.51 2.52 14.50
CA ASP A 45 -17.23 2.38 15.93
C ASP A 45 -16.43 3.56 16.53
N GLY A 46 -16.17 4.61 15.74
CA GLY A 46 -15.59 5.88 16.20
C GLY A 46 -14.06 5.96 16.19
N GLN A 47 -13.38 4.97 15.62
CA GLN A 47 -11.92 4.91 15.57
C GLN A 47 -11.38 5.72 14.39
N ALA A 48 -10.34 6.53 14.63
CA ALA A 48 -9.63 7.21 13.55
C ALA A 48 -8.67 6.23 12.85
N VAL A 49 -8.77 6.14 11.52
CA VAL A 49 -8.00 5.20 10.71
C VAL A 49 -7.32 5.88 9.52
N ALA A 50 -6.21 5.28 9.09
CA ALA A 50 -5.53 5.55 7.84
C ALA A 50 -5.94 4.47 6.83
N VAL A 51 -6.51 4.90 5.70
CA VAL A 51 -7.02 4.02 4.64
C VAL A 51 -6.14 4.19 3.41
N LYS A 52 -5.24 3.25 3.19
CA LYS A 52 -4.35 3.21 2.02
C LYS A 52 -5.10 2.54 0.86
N VAL A 53 -5.25 3.28 -0.23
CA VAL A 53 -6.00 2.88 -1.43
C VAL A 53 -5.04 2.78 -2.60
N GLN A 54 -4.97 1.62 -3.23
CA GLN A 54 -4.12 1.38 -4.40
C GLN A 54 -4.63 2.17 -5.61
N TYR A 55 -3.72 2.66 -6.46
CA TYR A 55 -4.11 3.30 -7.71
C TYR A 55 -4.80 2.31 -8.66
N PRO A 56 -5.91 2.69 -9.30
CA PRO A 56 -6.47 1.92 -10.40
C PRO A 56 -5.41 1.70 -11.47
N GLY A 57 -5.25 0.46 -11.93
CA GLY A 57 -4.26 0.14 -12.96
C GLY A 57 -2.83 -0.07 -12.45
N ALA A 58 -2.59 -0.09 -11.13
CA ALA A 58 -1.25 -0.25 -10.57
C ALA A 58 -0.57 -1.56 -11.03
N ALA A 59 -1.32 -2.66 -11.10
CA ALA A 59 -0.81 -3.95 -11.56
C ALA A 59 -0.37 -3.89 -13.03
N GLU A 60 -1.18 -3.28 -13.89
CA GLU A 60 -0.91 -3.12 -15.31
C GLU A 60 0.26 -2.17 -15.56
N ALA A 61 0.34 -1.07 -14.81
CA ALA A 61 1.45 -0.13 -14.86
C ALA A 61 2.77 -0.80 -14.44
N ILE A 62 2.74 -1.54 -13.33
CA ILE A 62 3.88 -2.34 -12.87
C ILE A 62 4.30 -3.36 -13.92
N ALA A 63 3.35 -4.12 -14.48
CA ALA A 63 3.66 -5.12 -15.49
C ALA A 63 4.31 -4.50 -16.74
N ALA A 64 3.83 -3.33 -17.16
CA ALA A 64 4.43 -2.58 -18.27
C ALA A 64 5.85 -2.08 -17.94
N ASP A 65 6.06 -1.55 -16.73
CA ASP A 65 7.37 -1.08 -16.28
C ASP A 65 8.37 -2.25 -16.17
N LEU A 66 7.93 -3.39 -15.66
CA LEU A 66 8.73 -4.62 -15.57
C LEU A 66 9.08 -5.20 -16.94
N ALA A 67 8.21 -5.07 -17.95
CA ALA A 67 8.51 -5.47 -19.32
C ALA A 67 9.59 -4.57 -19.96
N ASN A 68 9.56 -3.27 -19.63
CA ASN A 68 10.59 -2.31 -20.07
C ASN A 68 11.91 -2.47 -19.29
N ALA A 69 11.83 -2.95 -18.05
CA ALA A 69 12.99 -3.17 -17.19
C ALA A 69 14.03 -4.08 -17.85
N ASP A 70 13.61 -5.14 -18.55
CA ASP A 70 14.53 -6.06 -19.24
C ASP A 70 15.41 -5.34 -20.28
N LEU A 71 14.87 -4.33 -20.96
CA LEU A 71 15.62 -3.51 -21.93
C LEU A 71 16.66 -2.63 -21.22
N VAL A 72 16.28 -2.00 -20.11
CA VAL A 72 17.16 -1.12 -19.33
C VAL A 72 18.26 -1.94 -18.64
N PHE A 73 17.90 -3.02 -17.98
CA PHE A 73 18.84 -3.87 -17.26
C PHE A 73 19.72 -4.70 -18.19
N GLY A 74 19.24 -5.09 -19.37
CA GLY A 74 20.08 -5.67 -20.42
C GLY A 74 21.21 -4.73 -20.86
N SER A 75 20.98 -3.41 -20.84
CA SER A 75 22.03 -2.43 -21.18
C SER A 75 23.12 -2.29 -20.11
N LEU A 76 22.83 -2.62 -18.85
CA LEU A 76 23.82 -2.60 -17.74
C LEU A 76 24.94 -3.63 -17.95
N ALA A 77 24.65 -4.76 -18.59
CA ALA A 77 25.65 -5.76 -18.95
C ALA A 77 26.65 -5.26 -20.01
N LEU A 78 26.26 -4.26 -20.83
CA LEU A 78 27.19 -3.59 -21.76
C LEU A 78 28.13 -2.61 -21.06
N VAL A 79 27.70 -2.02 -19.93
CA VAL A 79 28.48 -1.04 -19.16
C VAL A 79 29.38 -1.71 -18.13
N TYR A 80 28.94 -2.84 -17.57
CA TYR A 80 29.66 -3.60 -16.53
C TYR A 80 29.95 -5.04 -17.00
N PRO A 81 31.08 -5.28 -17.70
CA PRO A 81 31.46 -6.61 -18.13
C PRO A 81 31.62 -7.57 -16.94
N GLY A 82 30.91 -8.69 -16.95
CA GLY A 82 30.94 -9.71 -15.88
C GLY A 82 29.83 -9.58 -14.84
N PHE A 83 28.96 -8.57 -14.94
CA PHE A 83 27.72 -8.47 -14.16
C PHE A 83 26.57 -9.17 -14.91
N ASP A 84 25.91 -10.12 -14.25
CA ASP A 84 24.65 -10.71 -14.73
C ASP A 84 23.46 -10.00 -14.04
N PRO A 85 22.70 -9.14 -14.74
CA PRO A 85 21.57 -8.44 -14.17
C PRO A 85 20.34 -9.35 -13.95
N ALA A 86 20.26 -10.51 -14.60
CA ALA A 86 19.04 -11.30 -14.65
C ALA A 86 18.49 -11.72 -13.26
N PRO A 87 19.30 -12.17 -12.29
CA PRO A 87 18.81 -12.52 -10.95
C PRO A 87 18.23 -11.32 -10.20
N VAL A 88 18.85 -10.14 -10.36
CA VAL A 88 18.40 -8.90 -9.71
C VAL A 88 17.06 -8.46 -10.29
N VAL A 89 16.90 -8.54 -11.61
CA VAL A 89 15.64 -8.22 -12.29
C VAL A 89 14.53 -9.19 -11.88
N ALA A 90 14.85 -10.48 -11.75
CA ALA A 90 13.88 -11.48 -11.30
C ALA A 90 13.36 -11.19 -9.89
N GLU A 91 14.26 -10.90 -8.93
CA GLU A 91 13.88 -10.53 -7.56
C GLU A 91 13.04 -9.23 -7.55
N LEU A 92 13.45 -8.21 -8.29
CA LEU A 92 12.69 -6.95 -8.40
C LEU A 92 11.26 -7.19 -8.92
N LYS A 93 11.11 -8.02 -9.95
CA LYS A 93 9.81 -8.40 -10.51
C LYS A 93 8.94 -9.08 -9.45
N GLU A 94 9.50 -10.03 -8.72
CA GLU A 94 8.80 -10.75 -7.67
C GLU A 94 8.34 -9.79 -6.56
N ARG A 95 9.23 -8.93 -6.06
CA ARG A 95 8.91 -7.96 -4.98
C ARG A 95 7.85 -6.95 -5.37
N ILE A 96 7.94 -6.39 -6.58
CA ILE A 96 6.98 -5.39 -7.02
C ILE A 96 5.58 -6.03 -7.22
N VAL A 97 5.52 -7.29 -7.61
CA VAL A 97 4.26 -8.04 -7.68
C VAL A 97 3.69 -8.31 -6.28
N GLU A 98 4.53 -8.60 -5.29
CA GLU A 98 4.08 -8.74 -3.88
C GLU A 98 3.43 -7.46 -3.34
N GLU A 99 3.88 -6.27 -3.76
CA GLU A 99 3.28 -4.98 -3.35
C GLU A 99 1.83 -4.79 -3.85
N LEU A 100 1.40 -5.55 -4.86
CA LEU A 100 0.04 -5.43 -5.42
C LEU A 100 -1.05 -6.03 -4.54
N ASP A 101 -0.68 -6.87 -3.56
CA ASP A 101 -1.62 -7.50 -2.63
C ASP A 101 -1.37 -7.01 -1.20
N TYR A 102 -2.22 -6.08 -0.77
CA TYR A 102 -2.16 -5.53 0.58
C TYR A 102 -2.51 -6.52 1.69
N HIS A 103 -2.99 -7.73 1.39
CA HIS A 103 -3.07 -8.79 2.41
C HIS A 103 -1.69 -9.19 2.94
N ASN A 104 -0.67 -9.18 2.09
CA ASN A 104 0.71 -9.46 2.51
C ASN A 104 1.21 -8.40 3.48
N GLU A 105 0.96 -7.13 3.16
CA GLU A 105 1.32 -6.00 4.02
C GLU A 105 0.54 -6.01 5.34
N ALA A 106 -0.76 -6.30 5.31
CA ALA A 106 -1.59 -6.48 6.50
C ALA A 106 -1.05 -7.58 7.42
N ALA A 107 -0.68 -8.73 6.84
CA ALA A 107 -0.11 -9.85 7.59
C ALA A 107 1.24 -9.48 8.21
N ASN A 108 2.12 -8.83 7.44
CA ASN A 108 3.41 -8.36 7.94
C ASN A 108 3.23 -7.32 9.06
N GLN A 109 2.36 -6.35 8.89
CA GLN A 109 2.06 -5.35 9.91
C GLN A 109 1.51 -6.02 11.19
N GLN A 110 0.65 -7.03 11.06
CA GLN A 110 0.16 -7.78 12.22
C GLN A 110 1.29 -8.47 13.00
N LEU A 111 2.28 -9.06 12.30
CA LEU A 111 3.45 -9.64 12.98
C LEU A 111 4.21 -8.60 13.81
N PHE A 112 4.32 -7.36 13.31
CA PHE A 112 4.94 -6.25 14.05
C PHE A 112 4.07 -5.75 15.21
N VAL A 113 2.74 -5.68 15.03
CA VAL A 113 1.81 -5.36 16.12
C VAL A 113 2.01 -6.34 17.28
N ASP A 114 2.06 -7.65 16.98
CA ASP A 114 2.23 -8.69 17.99
C ASP A 114 3.62 -8.64 18.65
N ALA A 115 4.67 -8.43 17.85
CA ALA A 115 6.05 -8.39 18.35
C ALA A 115 6.35 -7.19 19.25
N TYR A 116 5.69 -6.05 19.00
CA TYR A 116 5.90 -4.80 19.75
C TYR A 116 4.78 -4.48 20.74
N ALA A 117 3.88 -5.42 21.01
CA ALA A 117 2.80 -5.25 21.97
C ALA A 117 3.35 -4.85 23.37
N GLY A 118 2.93 -3.68 23.86
CA GLY A 118 3.36 -3.14 25.15
C GLY A 118 4.80 -2.63 25.20
N HIS A 119 5.48 -2.51 24.06
CA HIS A 119 6.84 -1.98 24.02
C HIS A 119 6.88 -0.49 24.45
N PRO A 120 7.83 -0.07 25.31
CA PRO A 120 7.79 1.25 25.94
C PRO A 120 8.03 2.43 24.97
N ASN A 121 8.68 2.17 23.83
CA ASN A 121 9.15 3.22 22.91
C ASN A 121 8.69 3.04 21.46
N ILE A 122 7.97 1.95 21.16
CA ILE A 122 7.58 1.61 19.78
C ILE A 122 6.10 1.29 19.81
N SER A 123 5.34 1.94 18.94
CA SER A 123 3.92 1.68 18.75
C SER A 123 3.68 1.40 17.27
N VAL A 124 3.04 0.28 16.99
CA VAL A 124 2.68 -0.15 15.63
C VAL A 124 1.15 -0.06 15.52
N PRO A 125 0.60 0.68 14.53
CA PRO A 125 -0.84 0.79 14.36
C PRO A 125 -1.48 -0.58 14.14
N ALA A 126 -2.57 -0.89 14.84
CA ALA A 126 -3.33 -2.12 14.59
C ALA A 126 -3.97 -2.11 13.19
N VAL A 127 -4.08 -3.29 12.57
CA VAL A 127 -4.73 -3.48 11.27
C VAL A 127 -6.23 -3.71 11.47
N ARG A 128 -7.05 -3.02 10.67
CA ARG A 128 -8.50 -3.27 10.57
C ARG A 128 -8.78 -4.25 9.45
N HIS A 129 -8.65 -5.54 9.75
CA HIS A 129 -8.82 -6.64 8.78
C HIS A 129 -10.23 -6.66 8.17
N ASP A 130 -11.25 -6.21 8.91
CA ASP A 130 -12.63 -6.06 8.44
C ASP A 130 -12.81 -4.97 7.36
N LEU A 131 -11.84 -4.06 7.27
CA LEU A 131 -11.81 -2.96 6.32
C LEU A 131 -10.56 -3.03 5.43
N SER A 132 -10.00 -4.23 5.25
CA SER A 132 -8.80 -4.46 4.44
C SER A 132 -9.01 -5.58 3.43
N THR A 133 -8.45 -5.39 2.25
CA THR A 133 -8.59 -6.21 1.03
C THR A 133 -7.26 -6.19 0.27
N ALA A 134 -7.20 -6.80 -0.91
CA ALA A 134 -6.01 -6.78 -1.74
C ALA A 134 -5.62 -5.35 -2.19
N ARG A 135 -6.59 -4.43 -2.32
CA ARG A 135 -6.34 -3.06 -2.84
C ARG A 135 -6.66 -1.93 -1.87
N VAL A 136 -7.19 -2.24 -0.69
CA VAL A 136 -7.42 -1.29 0.41
C VAL A 136 -6.81 -1.85 1.70
N LEU A 137 -5.95 -1.09 2.36
CA LEU A 137 -5.40 -1.42 3.67
C LEU A 137 -5.81 -0.37 4.68
N THR A 138 -6.46 -0.79 5.76
CA THR A 138 -6.91 0.10 6.83
C THR A 138 -6.16 -0.21 8.12
N SER A 139 -5.58 0.80 8.75
CA SER A 139 -4.94 0.70 10.07
C SER A 139 -5.34 1.85 10.98
N GLU A 140 -5.05 1.75 12.28
CA GLU A 140 -5.18 2.90 13.18
C GLU A 140 -4.40 4.11 12.66
N LEU A 141 -4.95 5.30 12.86
CA LEU A 141 -4.25 6.52 12.54
C LEU A 141 -3.37 6.93 13.72
N HIS A 142 -2.06 6.84 13.55
CA HIS A 142 -1.10 7.47 14.44
C HIS A 142 -0.70 8.85 13.92
N VAL A 143 -0.57 9.82 14.82
CA VAL A 143 -0.13 11.19 14.49
C VAL A 143 1.16 11.46 15.24
N GLY A 144 2.14 12.04 14.55
CA GLY A 144 3.45 12.35 15.13
C GLY A 144 4.34 13.11 14.16
N ALA A 145 5.53 13.48 14.60
CA ALA A 145 6.54 14.05 13.72
C ALA A 145 7.10 12.96 12.79
N THR A 146 7.27 13.29 11.51
CA THR A 146 7.93 12.43 10.54
C THR A 146 9.45 12.46 10.75
N MET A 147 10.12 11.32 10.60
CA MET A 147 11.59 11.29 10.52
C MET A 147 12.01 11.86 9.15
N ALA A 148 12.96 12.80 9.16
CA ALA A 148 13.47 13.47 7.96
C ALA A 148 14.56 12.67 7.25
#